data_AF-A0A6V2F6P7-F1
#
_entry.id   AF-A0A6V2F6P7-F1
#
_cell.length_a   1.000
_cell.length_b   1.000
_cell.length_c   1.000
_cell.angle_alpha   90.00
_cell.angle_beta   90.00
_cell.angle_gamma   90.00
#
_symmetry.space_group_name_H-M   'P 1'
#
loop_
_entity.id
_entity.type
_entity.pdbx_description
1 polymer ?
#
loop_
_entity_poly.entity_id
_entity_poly.type
_entity_poly.pdbx_seq_one_letter_code
_entity_poly.pdbx_strand_id
1 'polypeptide(L)'
;MMSLPKGKTDRRKIMSTVYSLFRGDGATEHDLADAGHTGSQSDEFYSLFYLGLYCESKGERSKAEQYMKAAKNSSYATGYGAADYMTDCARVHCQLRGWM
;
A
#
# COMPACT_ATOMS: atom_id res chain seq x y z
N MET A 1 -19.68 -25.18 -3.06
CA MET A 1 -18.59 -24.19 -2.91
C MET A 1 -18.87 -23.05 -3.87
N MET A 2 -19.45 -21.94 -3.40
CA MET A 2 -19.72 -20.78 -4.27
C MET A 2 -18.40 -20.07 -4.56
N SER A 3 -17.97 -20.03 -5.83
CA SER A 3 -16.84 -19.20 -6.23
C SER A 3 -17.30 -17.74 -6.35
N LEU A 4 -16.43 -16.82 -5.94
CA LEU A 4 -16.68 -15.40 -6.14
C LEU A 4 -16.75 -15.09 -7.65
N PRO A 5 -17.63 -14.18 -8.08
CA PRO A 5 -17.70 -13.74 -9.48
C PRO A 5 -16.32 -13.28 -9.97
N LYS A 6 -16.02 -13.51 -11.25
CA LYS A 6 -14.82 -12.95 -11.89
C LYS A 6 -14.89 -11.42 -11.83
N GLY A 7 -14.18 -10.83 -10.88
CA GLY A 7 -14.06 -9.38 -10.74
C GLY A 7 -13.37 -8.74 -11.94
N LYS A 8 -13.47 -7.42 -12.06
CA LYS A 8 -12.65 -6.68 -13.04
C LYS A 8 -11.19 -6.81 -12.65
N THR A 9 -10.31 -7.05 -13.63
CA THR A 9 -8.86 -7.01 -13.43
C THR A 9 -8.50 -5.64 -12.87
N ASP A 10 -7.82 -5.62 -11.73
CA ASP A 10 -7.29 -4.38 -11.18
C ASP A 10 -6.31 -3.80 -12.19
N ARG A 11 -6.55 -2.55 -12.61
CA ARG A 11 -5.70 -1.88 -13.60
C ARG A 11 -4.35 -1.48 -13.02
N ARG A 12 -4.25 -1.40 -11.69
CA ARG A 12 -3.02 -1.05 -10.98
C ARG A 12 -2.07 -2.24 -11.07
N LYS A 13 -1.00 -2.07 -11.86
CA LYS A 13 0.01 -3.12 -12.10
C LYS A 13 0.64 -3.63 -10.80
N ILE A 14 0.72 -2.77 -9.79
CA ILE A 14 1.32 -3.10 -8.50
C ILE A 14 0.51 -4.12 -7.68
N MET A 15 -0.80 -4.24 -7.93
CA MET A 15 -1.67 -5.08 -7.10
C MET A 15 -1.36 -6.56 -7.20
N SER A 16 -0.82 -7.05 -8.33
CA SER A 16 -0.37 -8.45 -8.41
C SER A 16 0.77 -8.75 -7.44
N THR A 17 1.72 -7.81 -7.29
CA THR A 17 2.84 -7.93 -6.34
C THR A 17 2.34 -7.85 -4.91
N VAL A 18 1.42 -6.93 -4.61
CA VAL A 18 0.75 -6.84 -3.30
C VAL A 18 0.08 -8.16 -2.94
N TYR A 19 -0.76 -8.71 -3.82
CA TYR A 19 -1.45 -9.97 -3.55
C TYR A 19 -0.50 -11.16 -3.41
N SER A 20 0.59 -11.19 -4.17
CA SER A 20 1.62 -12.22 -4.02
C SER A 20 2.30 -12.14 -2.64
N LEU A 21 2.66 -10.92 -2.21
CA LEU A 21 3.30 -10.68 -0.91
C LEU A 21 2.39 -11.11 0.25
N PHE A 22 1.13 -10.67 0.25
CA PHE A 22 0.18 -10.99 1.33
C PHE A 22 -0.22 -12.47 1.38
N ARG A 23 -0.19 -13.19 0.24
CA ARG A 23 -0.45 -14.63 0.21
C ARG A 23 0.77 -15.48 0.58
N GLY A 24 1.97 -14.89 0.55
CA GLY A 24 3.22 -15.64 0.67
C GLY A 24 3.55 -16.42 -0.61
N ASP A 25 3.05 -16.00 -1.77
CA ASP A 25 3.21 -16.66 -3.07
C ASP A 25 4.51 -16.25 -3.80
N GLY A 26 5.54 -15.82 -3.04
CA GLY A 26 6.90 -15.61 -3.53
C GLY A 26 7.34 -14.16 -3.77
N ALA A 27 6.44 -13.17 -3.72
CA ALA A 27 6.88 -11.77 -3.71
C ALA A 27 7.38 -11.36 -2.33
N THR A 28 8.43 -10.55 -2.32
CA THR A 28 9.05 -9.98 -1.12
C THR A 28 8.65 -8.52 -0.94
N GLU A 29 8.94 -7.96 0.23
CA GLU A 29 8.79 -6.52 0.47
C GLU A 29 9.63 -5.68 -0.50
N HIS A 30 10.81 -6.18 -0.87
CA HIS A 30 11.69 -5.53 -1.84
C HIS A 30 11.03 -5.46 -3.22
N ASP A 31 10.42 -6.55 -3.68
CA ASP A 31 9.73 -6.56 -4.98
C ASP A 31 8.59 -5.54 -5.04
N LEU A 32 7.87 -5.36 -3.93
CA LEU A 32 6.82 -4.36 -3.83
C LEU A 32 7.39 -2.94 -3.78
N ALA A 33 8.49 -2.72 -3.04
CA ALA A 33 9.16 -1.43 -2.99
C ALA A 33 9.69 -1.01 -4.38
N ASP A 34 10.35 -1.92 -5.09
CA ASP A 34 10.87 -1.69 -6.45
C ASP A 34 9.76 -1.40 -7.45
N ALA A 35 8.65 -2.15 -7.38
CA ALA A 35 7.50 -1.94 -8.24
C ALA A 35 6.88 -0.54 -8.05
N GLY A 36 6.91 -0.02 -6.82
CA GLY A 36 6.50 1.35 -6.54
C GLY A 36 7.50 2.39 -7.03
N HIS A 37 8.79 2.18 -6.78
CA HIS A 37 9.86 3.13 -7.13
C HIS A 37 10.01 3.32 -8.66
N THR A 38 9.84 2.25 -9.42
CA THR A 38 9.92 2.27 -10.89
C THR A 38 8.60 2.64 -11.57
N GLY A 39 7.53 2.80 -10.78
CA GLY A 39 6.17 3.03 -11.25
C GLY A 39 5.79 4.50 -11.36
N SER A 40 4.48 4.74 -11.40
CA SER A 40 3.90 6.09 -11.30
C SER A 40 3.89 6.60 -9.85
N GLN A 41 3.64 7.89 -9.65
CA GLN A 41 3.45 8.46 -8.30
C GLN A 41 2.33 7.73 -7.52
N SER A 42 1.29 7.26 -8.20
CA SER A 42 0.26 6.42 -7.56
C SER A 42 0.80 5.04 -7.17
N ASP A 43 1.65 4.43 -7.99
CA ASP A 43 2.25 3.13 -7.66
C ASP A 43 3.19 3.25 -6.46
N GLU A 44 3.97 4.33 -6.36
CA GLU A 44 4.76 4.65 -5.17
C GLU A 44 3.89 4.79 -3.92
N PHE A 45 2.79 5.54 -4.00
CA PHE A 45 1.84 5.65 -2.88
C PHE A 45 1.31 4.28 -2.46
N TYR A 46 0.83 3.48 -3.42
CA TYR A 46 0.24 2.18 -3.14
C TYR A 46 1.28 1.18 -2.61
N SER A 47 2.52 1.21 -3.10
CA SER A 47 3.59 0.35 -2.57
C SER A 47 3.85 0.64 -1.10
N LEU A 48 4.03 1.91 -0.74
CA LEU A 48 4.27 2.36 0.63
C LEU A 48 3.06 2.05 1.52
N PHE A 49 1.85 2.30 1.04
CA PHE A 49 0.63 2.02 1.79
C PHE A 49 0.50 0.53 2.13
N TYR A 50 0.65 -0.35 1.13
CA TYR A 50 0.52 -1.79 1.35
C TYR A 50 1.71 -2.40 2.11
N LEU A 51 2.93 -1.88 1.96
CA LEU A 51 4.05 -2.25 2.82
C LEU A 51 3.79 -1.89 4.27
N GLY A 52 3.21 -0.71 4.53
CA GLY A 52 2.80 -0.30 5.88
C GLY A 52 1.80 -1.28 6.50
N LEU A 53 0.75 -1.64 5.76
CA LEU A 53 -0.24 -2.63 6.21
C LEU A 53 0.36 -4.03 6.40
N TYR A 54 1.26 -4.45 5.51
CA TYR A 54 1.92 -5.74 5.58
C TYR A 54 2.79 -5.84 6.84
N CYS A 55 3.71 -4.88 7.04
CA CYS A 55 4.55 -4.81 8.23
C CYS A 55 3.71 -4.78 9.51
N GLU A 56 2.59 -4.04 9.50
CA GLU A 56 1.71 -4.03 10.67
C GLU A 56 1.10 -5.40 10.95
N SER A 57 0.62 -6.10 9.91
CA SER A 57 0.06 -7.46 10.05
C SER A 57 1.07 -8.47 10.59
N LYS A 58 2.38 -8.21 10.41
CA LYS A 58 3.49 -9.00 10.93
C LYS A 58 3.95 -8.58 12.33
N GLY A 59 3.37 -7.52 12.90
CA GLY A 59 3.76 -6.97 14.20
C GLY A 59 4.96 -6.00 14.15
N GLU A 60 5.43 -5.64 12.96
CA GLU A 60 6.59 -4.78 12.75
C GLU A 60 6.21 -3.28 12.84
N ARG A 61 5.71 -2.86 14.01
CA ARG A 61 5.07 -1.55 14.22
C ARG A 61 5.90 -0.36 13.74
N SER A 62 7.19 -0.32 14.06
CA SER A 62 8.07 0.80 13.68
C SER A 62 8.26 0.94 12.18
N LYS A 63 8.25 -0.19 11.46
CA LYS A 63 8.41 -0.22 10.00
C LYS A 63 7.08 0.11 9.31
N ALA A 64 5.98 -0.39 9.87
CA ALA A 64 4.64 -0.01 9.45
C ALA A 64 4.41 1.51 9.55
N GLU A 65 4.80 2.12 10.67
CA GLU A 65 4.69 3.56 10.88
C GLU A 65 5.48 4.34 9.83
N GLN A 66 6.73 3.96 9.58
CA GLN A 66 7.60 4.61 8.59
C GLN A 66 6.97 4.59 7.19
N TYR A 67 6.53 3.41 6.74
CA TYR A 67 5.90 3.27 5.43
C TYR A 67 4.58 4.02 5.32
N MET A 68 3.72 3.96 6.35
CA MET A 68 2.44 4.67 6.33
C MET A 68 2.62 6.19 6.36
N LYS A 69 3.60 6.70 7.13
CA LYS A 69 3.99 8.12 7.12
C LYS A 69 4.57 8.53 5.76
N ALA A 70 5.36 7.68 5.12
CA ALA A 70 5.84 7.96 3.77
C ALA A 70 4.68 7.99 2.75
N ALA A 71 3.74 7.03 2.84
CA ALA A 71 2.57 6.97 1.98
C ALA A 71 1.70 8.23 2.12
N LYS A 72 1.34 8.64 3.35
CA LYS A 72 0.48 9.83 3.58
C LYS A 72 1.12 11.13 3.06
N ASN A 73 2.45 11.18 2.99
CA ASN A 73 3.23 12.35 2.59
C ASN A 73 3.79 12.26 1.16
N SER A 74 3.42 11.23 0.39
CA SER A 74 3.92 11.07 -0.97
C SER A 74 3.37 12.15 -1.91
N SER A 75 4.08 12.43 -3.00
CA SER A 75 3.68 13.41 -4.01
C SER A 75 2.26 13.17 -4.55
N TYR A 76 1.86 11.89 -4.67
CA TYR A 76 0.50 11.53 -5.04
C TYR A 76 -0.50 11.92 -3.96
N ALA A 77 -0.25 11.55 -2.70
CA ALA A 77 -1.14 11.79 -1.57
C ALA A 77 -1.31 13.28 -1.21
N THR A 78 -0.31 14.11 -1.51
CA THR A 78 -0.37 15.57 -1.29
C THR A 78 -0.76 16.35 -2.54
N GLY A 79 -0.74 15.71 -3.71
CA GLY A 79 -1.05 16.32 -5.01
C GLY A 79 -2.39 15.83 -5.57
N TYR A 80 -2.35 15.27 -6.77
CA TYR A 80 -3.55 14.82 -7.49
C TYR A 80 -4.38 13.78 -6.72
N GLY A 81 -3.75 12.92 -5.92
CA GLY A 81 -4.40 11.90 -5.10
C GLY A 81 -4.90 12.41 -3.74
N ALA A 82 -4.88 13.72 -3.47
CA ALA A 82 -5.26 14.26 -2.16
C ALA A 82 -6.72 13.99 -1.76
N ALA A 83 -7.61 13.79 -2.73
CA ALA A 83 -9.00 13.39 -2.54
C ALA A 83 -9.25 11.90 -2.86
N ASP A 84 -8.19 11.11 -3.08
CA ASP A 84 -8.32 9.67 -3.25
C ASP A 84 -8.66 9.02 -1.90
N TYR A 85 -9.66 8.14 -1.91
CA TYR A 85 -10.11 7.42 -0.72
C TYR A 85 -8.99 6.69 0.02
N MET A 86 -8.03 6.11 -0.71
CA MET A 86 -6.92 5.37 -0.13
C MET A 86 -5.93 6.31 0.55
N THR A 87 -5.75 7.53 0.03
CA THR A 87 -4.98 8.59 0.70
C THR A 87 -5.60 8.96 2.05
N ASP A 88 -6.92 9.11 2.10
CA ASP A 88 -7.63 9.37 3.36
C ASP A 88 -7.51 8.19 4.32
N CYS A 89 -7.57 6.96 3.82
CA CYS A 89 -7.31 5.77 4.62
C CYS A 89 -5.92 5.80 5.27
N ALA A 90 -4.87 6.19 4.52
CA ALA A 90 -3.52 6.33 5.07
C ALA A 90 -3.45 7.37 6.20
N ARG A 91 -4.12 8.51 6.01
CA ARG A 91 -4.19 9.60 7.01
C ARG A 91 -4.91 9.16 8.28
N VAL A 92 -6.10 8.59 8.14
CA VAL A 92 -6.90 8.06 9.27
C VAL A 92 -6.15 6.95 9.99
N HIS A 93 -5.48 6.07 9.24
CA HIS A 93 -4.67 5.00 9.82
C HIS A 93 -3.57 5.54 10.73
N CYS A 94 -2.82 6.55 10.28
CA CYS A 94 -1.83 7.23 11.12
C CYS A 94 -2.47 7.91 12.33
N GLN A 95 -3.59 8.62 12.15
CA GLN A 95 -4.28 9.34 13.22
C GLN A 95 -4.73 8.40 14.35
N LEU A 96 -5.38 7.28 14.02
CA LEU A 96 -5.89 6.32 15.00
C LEU A 96 -4.78 5.62 15.79
N ARG A 97 -3.55 5.61 15.28
CA ARG A 97 -2.38 4.96 15.91
C ARG A 97 -1.47 5.93 16.65
N GLY A 98 -1.77 7.23 16.62
CA GLY A 98 -0.91 8.26 17.19
C GLY A 98 0.38 8.50 16.39
N TRP A 99 0.41 8.11 15.11
CA TRP A 99 1.55 8.28 14.21
C TRP A 99 1.52 9.64 13.51
N MET A 100 1.23 10.70 14.27
CA MET A 100 1.24 12.06 13.72
C MET A 100 2.63 12.40 13.18
#